data_AF-A0A653XE73-F1
#
_entry.id   AF-A0A653XE73-F1
#
_cell.length_a   1.000
_cell.length_b   1.000
_cell.length_c   1.000
_cell.angle_alpha   90.00
_cell.angle_beta   90.00
_cell.angle_gamma   90.00
#
_symmetry.space_group_name_H-M   'P 1'
#
loop_
_entity.id
_entity.type
_entity.pdbx_description
1 polymer ?
#
loop_
_entity_poly.entity_id
_entity_poly.type
_entity_poly.pdbx_seq_one_letter_code
_entity_poly.pdbx_strand_id
1 'polypeptide(L)'
;MHPLSLASLVGHTLHYGLLVVGFAGVGALVLGSTRSPSPAARAALVTVGGSSDPRLGRRGAEVPATVATRPALWPVAVVSSAAAAGVHAAMGPAHATESPLLGLLFVVAATAQLAWAGVALLRPVTGPRAASLAAAGLVLQGTVLAAWALSRTVGLPGLEGPEPVGPWDAAAVVWQLVASAACLWVIAAGGVRPLASGTAWHRGAVAWAGLSVLALPLLVLVTVRTGGGA
;
A
#
# COMPACT_ATOMS: atom_id res chain seq x y z
N MET A 1 35.44 -18.08 -8.09
CA MET A 1 34.02 -17.88 -8.46
C MET A 1 33.19 -18.76 -7.54
N HIS A 2 32.58 -18.22 -6.49
CA HIS A 2 31.70 -19.01 -5.61
C HIS A 2 30.39 -19.29 -6.35
N PRO A 3 29.89 -20.53 -6.38
CA PRO A 3 28.58 -20.82 -6.94
C PRO A 3 27.52 -20.05 -6.13
N LEU A 4 26.69 -19.27 -6.82
CA LEU A 4 25.52 -18.66 -6.22
C LEU A 4 24.68 -19.77 -5.57
N SER A 5 24.45 -19.68 -4.27
CA SER A 5 23.57 -20.64 -3.60
C SER A 5 22.19 -20.55 -4.24
N LEU A 6 21.49 -21.69 -4.38
CA LEU A 6 20.13 -21.75 -4.91
C LEU A 6 19.21 -20.74 -4.18
N ALA A 7 19.42 -20.55 -2.88
CA ALA A 7 18.71 -19.56 -2.06
C ALA A 7 18.96 -18.11 -2.52
N SER A 8 20.21 -17.75 -2.83
CA SER A 8 20.53 -16.43 -3.36
C SER A 8 19.89 -16.20 -4.74
N LEU A 9 19.95 -17.19 -5.64
CA LEU A 9 19.33 -17.09 -6.96
C LEU A 9 17.80 -16.93 -6.88
N VAL A 10 17.14 -17.74 -6.03
CA VAL A 10 15.70 -17.65 -5.77
C VAL A 10 15.35 -16.29 -5.17
N GLY A 11 16.13 -15.80 -4.20
CA GLY A 11 15.94 -14.49 -3.58
C GLY A 11 15.99 -13.35 -4.61
N HIS A 12 17.02 -13.33 -5.47
CA HIS A 12 17.14 -12.31 -6.53
C HIS A 12 16.01 -12.42 -7.56
N THR A 13 15.63 -13.64 -7.96
CA THR A 13 14.54 -13.85 -8.93
C THR A 13 13.21 -13.36 -8.39
N LEU A 14 12.89 -13.68 -7.12
CA LEU A 14 11.70 -13.19 -6.44
C LEU A 14 11.73 -11.66 -6.31
N HIS A 15 12.88 -11.10 -5.91
CA HIS A 15 13.08 -9.66 -5.79
C HIS A 15 12.81 -8.92 -7.11
N TYR A 16 13.43 -9.35 -8.21
CA TYR A 16 13.22 -8.74 -9.52
C TYR A 16 11.80 -8.95 -10.06
N GLY A 17 11.22 -10.14 -9.84
CA GLY A 17 9.83 -10.42 -10.21
C GLY A 17 8.85 -9.49 -9.50
N LEU A 18 9.04 -9.27 -8.19
CA LEU A 18 8.24 -8.34 -7.39
C LEU A 18 8.39 -6.89 -7.87
N LEU A 19 9.61 -6.45 -8.18
CA LEU A 19 9.85 -5.12 -8.73
C LEU A 19 9.15 -4.94 -10.07
N VAL A 20 9.30 -5.88 -11.02
CA VAL A 20 8.69 -5.79 -12.35
C VAL A 20 7.16 -5.74 -12.26
N VAL A 21 6.56 -6.65 -11.46
CA VAL A 21 5.10 -6.68 -11.26
C VAL A 21 4.64 -5.40 -10.56
N GLY A 22 5.38 -4.92 -9.58
CA GLY A 22 5.10 -3.66 -8.88
C GLY A 22 5.11 -2.45 -9.81
N PHE A 23 6.17 -2.29 -10.60
CA PHE A 23 6.29 -1.20 -11.58
C PHE A 23 5.22 -1.28 -12.67
N ALA A 24 4.93 -2.48 -13.20
CA ALA A 24 3.89 -2.69 -14.19
C ALA A 24 2.49 -2.36 -13.62
N GLY A 25 2.22 -2.76 -12.38
CA GLY A 25 0.97 -2.45 -11.68
C GLY A 25 0.78 -0.95 -11.45
N VAL A 26 1.81 -0.25 -10.96
CA VAL A 26 1.76 1.21 -10.79
C VAL A 26 1.63 1.92 -12.14
N GLY A 27 2.37 1.49 -13.16
CA GLY A 27 2.27 2.03 -14.52
C GLY A 27 0.86 1.89 -15.09
N ALA A 28 0.24 0.72 -14.95
CA ALA A 28 -1.13 0.48 -15.37
C ALA A 28 -2.14 1.35 -14.61
N LEU A 29 -1.94 1.57 -13.30
CA LEU A 29 -2.80 2.43 -12.48
C LEU A 29 -2.68 3.90 -12.89
N VAL A 30 -1.46 4.41 -13.08
CA VAL A 30 -1.22 5.80 -13.51
C VAL A 30 -1.78 6.03 -14.90
N LEU A 31 -1.47 5.17 -15.88
CA LEU A 31 -1.95 5.28 -17.27
C LEU A 31 -3.45 5.02 -17.42
N GLY A 32 -4.02 4.18 -16.54
CA GLY A 32 -5.46 3.94 -16.49
C GLY A 32 -6.23 5.15 -15.95
N SER A 33 -5.64 5.87 -14.98
CA SER A 33 -6.26 7.05 -14.35
C SER A 33 -6.31 8.30 -15.25
N THR A 34 -5.49 8.36 -16.30
CA THR A 34 -5.49 9.48 -17.26
C THR A 34 -6.52 9.33 -18.38
N ARG A 35 -7.23 8.20 -18.46
CA ARG A 35 -8.31 8.03 -19.44
C ARG A 35 -9.50 8.88 -19.01
N SER A 36 -9.70 10.00 -19.70
CA SER A 36 -10.90 10.81 -19.55
C SER A 36 -12.15 9.95 -19.82
N PRO A 37 -13.24 10.10 -19.04
CA PRO A 37 -14.48 9.41 -19.34
C PRO A 37 -14.93 9.76 -20.76
N SER A 38 -15.39 8.75 -21.51
CA SER A 38 -15.81 8.95 -22.89
C SER A 38 -16.92 10.03 -22.96
N PRO A 39 -17.05 10.76 -24.08
CA PRO A 39 -18.12 11.74 -24.26
C PRO A 39 -19.51 11.17 -23.96
N ALA A 40 -19.74 9.90 -24.28
CA ALA A 40 -20.99 9.18 -23.98
C ALA A 40 -21.23 8.97 -22.47
N ALA A 41 -20.19 8.61 -21.71
CA ALA A 41 -20.29 8.48 -20.25
C ALA A 41 -20.55 9.84 -19.58
N ARG A 42 -19.98 10.93 -20.12
CA ARG A 42 -20.25 12.29 -19.66
C ARG A 42 -21.70 12.71 -19.97
N ALA A 43 -22.21 12.38 -21.16
CA ALA A 43 -23.60 12.69 -21.54
C ALA A 43 -24.62 11.95 -20.64
N ALA A 44 -24.37 10.67 -20.33
CA ALA A 44 -25.22 9.87 -19.44
C ALA A 44 -25.30 10.42 -18.01
N LEU A 45 -24.20 10.97 -17.48
CA LEU A 45 -24.18 11.62 -16.17
C LEU A 45 -25.01 12.92 -16.13
N VAL A 46 -25.07 13.65 -17.25
CA VAL A 46 -25.87 14.88 -17.36
C VAL A 46 -27.36 14.57 -17.48
N THR A 47 -27.75 13.52 -18.21
CA THR A 47 -29.17 13.12 -18.34
C THR A 47 -29.77 12.59 -17.04
N VAL A 48 -28.99 11.93 -16.17
CA VAL A 48 -29.48 11.49 -14.84
C VAL A 48 -29.72 12.67 -13.89
N GLY A 49 -29.02 13.80 -14.06
CA GLY A 49 -29.24 15.02 -13.27
C GLY A 49 -30.36 15.94 -13.79
N GLY A 50 -30.85 15.72 -15.01
CA GLY A 50 -31.80 16.62 -15.70
C GLY A 50 -33.28 16.32 -15.48
N SER A 51 -33.63 15.24 -14.77
CA SER A 51 -35.02 14.86 -14.46
C SER A 51 -35.60 15.74 -13.33
N SER A 52 -35.74 17.03 -13.60
CA SER A 52 -36.47 17.96 -12.74
C SER A 52 -37.96 17.86 -13.04
N ASP A 53 -38.66 16.95 -12.35
CA ASP A 53 -40.13 16.97 -12.34
C ASP A 53 -40.60 18.21 -11.55
N PRO A 54 -41.20 19.23 -12.19
CA PRO A 54 -41.60 20.47 -11.51
C PRO A 54 -42.83 20.27 -10.59
N ARG A 55 -43.39 19.06 -10.48
CA ARG A 55 -44.59 18.79 -9.67
C ARG A 55 -44.29 18.33 -8.24
N LEU A 56 -43.04 18.04 -7.88
CA LEU A 56 -42.66 17.70 -6.51
C LEU A 56 -42.26 18.97 -5.75
N GLY A 57 -43.29 19.65 -5.24
CA GLY A 57 -43.19 20.86 -4.43
C GLY A 57 -42.25 20.70 -3.22
N ARG A 58 -41.26 21.59 -3.16
CA ARG A 58 -40.96 22.47 -2.02
C ARG A 58 -41.35 21.94 -0.62
N ARG A 59 -40.73 20.85 -0.18
CA ARG A 59 -40.41 20.64 1.25
C ARG A 59 -38.89 20.59 1.38
N GLY A 60 -38.33 21.73 1.75
CA GLY A 60 -36.93 21.84 2.14
C GLY A 60 -36.70 21.05 3.41
N ALA A 61 -36.27 19.79 3.25
CA ALA A 61 -35.26 19.27 4.13
C ALA A 61 -33.93 19.66 3.48
N GLU A 62 -33.21 20.61 4.07
CA GLU A 62 -31.77 20.67 3.89
C GLU A 62 -31.24 19.30 4.33
N VAL A 63 -31.08 18.39 3.36
CA VAL A 63 -30.23 17.23 3.55
C VAL A 63 -28.86 17.85 3.82
N PRO A 64 -28.28 17.68 5.01
CA PRO A 64 -26.91 18.13 5.23
C PRO A 64 -26.11 17.47 4.13
N ALA A 65 -25.56 18.27 3.23
CA ALA A 65 -24.52 17.85 2.33
C ALA A 65 -23.34 17.50 3.24
N THR A 66 -23.42 16.33 3.87
CA THR A 66 -22.29 15.62 4.43
C THR A 66 -21.44 15.36 3.21
N VAL A 67 -20.53 16.31 2.96
CA VAL A 67 -19.49 16.22 1.96
C VAL A 67 -18.87 14.86 2.20
N ALA A 68 -19.25 13.89 1.36
CA ALA A 68 -18.79 12.53 1.45
C ALA A 68 -17.28 12.59 1.34
N THR A 69 -16.60 12.49 2.49
CA THR A 69 -15.16 12.59 2.58
C THR A 69 -14.57 11.34 1.95
N ARG A 70 -14.31 11.56 0.67
CA ARG A 70 -13.54 10.89 -0.36
C ARG A 70 -12.89 9.55 0.04
N PRO A 71 -13.13 8.48 -0.74
CA PRO A 71 -12.49 7.16 -0.63
C PRO A 71 -11.01 7.16 -1.07
N ALA A 72 -10.27 8.24 -0.78
CA ALA A 72 -8.85 8.39 -1.08
C ALA A 72 -7.96 7.50 -0.20
N LEU A 73 -8.41 7.19 1.02
CA LEU A 73 -7.60 6.48 2.01
C LEU A 73 -7.44 5.00 1.70
N TRP A 74 -8.42 4.37 1.04
CA TRP A 74 -8.30 2.96 0.65
C TRP A 74 -7.16 2.72 -0.36
N PRO A 75 -7.08 3.45 -1.48
CA PRO A 75 -5.91 3.40 -2.36
C PRO A 75 -4.59 3.74 -1.66
N VAL A 76 -4.59 4.68 -0.71
CA VAL A 76 -3.38 5.01 0.09
C VAL A 76 -2.93 3.80 0.92
N ALA A 77 -3.86 3.09 1.57
CA ALA A 77 -3.54 1.87 2.32
C ALA A 77 -2.90 0.80 1.43
N VAL A 78 -3.49 0.59 0.24
CA VAL A 78 -2.99 -0.36 -0.77
C VAL A 78 -1.57 -0.02 -1.22
N VAL A 79 -1.34 1.23 -1.63
CA VAL A 79 -0.02 1.71 -2.08
C VAL A 79 1.01 1.60 -0.97
N SER A 80 0.68 2.04 0.24
CA SER A 80 1.59 1.98 1.37
C SER A 80 1.95 0.55 1.77
N SER A 81 0.97 -0.37 1.79
CA SER A 81 1.23 -1.79 2.05
C SER A 81 2.16 -2.38 0.98
N ALA A 82 1.92 -2.09 -0.30
CA ALA A 82 2.76 -2.56 -1.39
C ALA A 82 4.19 -1.96 -1.35
N ALA A 83 4.33 -0.68 -0.99
CA ALA A 83 5.63 -0.03 -0.87
C ALA A 83 6.45 -0.62 0.31
N ALA A 84 5.81 -0.84 1.47
CA ALA A 84 6.43 -1.55 2.59
C ALA A 84 6.84 -2.97 2.21
N ALA A 85 6.01 -3.70 1.45
CA ALA A 85 6.36 -5.01 0.92
C ALA A 85 7.62 -4.96 0.05
N GLY A 86 7.76 -3.92 -0.77
CA GLY A 86 8.95 -3.67 -1.59
C GLY A 86 10.22 -3.50 -0.74
N VAL A 87 10.15 -2.77 0.37
CA VAL A 87 11.28 -2.66 1.32
C VAL A 87 11.63 -4.01 1.92
N HIS A 88 10.64 -4.76 2.42
CA HIS A 88 10.91 -6.07 3.01
C HIS A 88 11.51 -7.05 1.99
N ALA A 89 11.03 -7.03 0.74
CA ALA A 89 11.59 -7.82 -0.34
C ALA A 89 13.01 -7.39 -0.72
N ALA A 90 13.35 -6.10 -0.60
CA ALA A 90 14.70 -5.59 -0.86
C ALA A 90 15.69 -5.94 0.25
N MET A 91 15.26 -5.88 1.51
CA MET A 91 16.12 -6.13 2.67
C MET A 91 16.23 -7.62 3.04
N GLY A 92 15.30 -8.46 2.61
CA GLY A 92 15.28 -9.89 2.91
C GLY A 92 16.58 -10.64 2.60
N PRO A 93 17.23 -10.45 1.43
CA PRO A 93 18.50 -11.11 1.13
C PRO A 93 19.64 -10.75 2.09
N ALA A 94 19.74 -9.49 2.53
CA ALA A 94 20.76 -9.07 3.48
C ALA A 94 20.55 -9.78 4.82
N HIS A 95 19.33 -9.74 5.37
CA HIS A 95 19.01 -10.44 6.62
C HIS A 95 19.09 -11.97 6.52
N ALA A 96 18.91 -12.56 5.34
CA ALA A 96 19.11 -14.00 5.15
C ALA A 96 20.58 -14.42 5.33
N THR A 97 21.54 -13.50 5.11
CA THR A 97 22.97 -13.77 5.37
C THR A 97 23.32 -13.70 6.85
N GLU A 98 22.59 -12.89 7.62
CA GLU A 98 22.71 -12.81 9.09
C GLU A 98 22.04 -14.00 9.76
N SER A 99 20.81 -14.31 9.35
CA SER A 99 20.03 -15.43 9.85
C SER A 99 18.97 -15.87 8.83
N PRO A 100 18.95 -17.14 8.39
CA PRO A 100 17.92 -17.64 7.48
C PRO A 100 16.49 -17.41 7.99
N LEU A 101 16.28 -17.42 9.32
CA LEU A 101 14.98 -17.15 9.93
C LEU A 101 14.56 -15.70 9.74
N LEU A 102 15.48 -14.74 9.87
CA LEU A 102 15.20 -13.32 9.59
C LEU A 102 14.87 -13.12 8.11
N GLY A 103 15.68 -13.69 7.22
CA GLY A 103 15.38 -13.68 5.78
C GLY A 103 13.98 -14.21 5.47
N LEU A 104 13.57 -15.32 6.11
CA LEU A 104 12.23 -15.88 5.97
C LEU A 104 11.14 -14.92 6.48
N LEU A 105 11.33 -14.28 7.63
CA LEU A 105 10.38 -13.30 8.17
C LEU A 105 10.14 -12.15 7.20
N PHE A 106 11.21 -11.63 6.57
CA PHE A 106 11.11 -10.58 5.55
C PHE A 106 10.33 -11.05 4.31
N VAL A 107 10.58 -12.27 3.83
CA VAL A 107 9.83 -12.86 2.70
C VAL A 107 8.36 -13.03 3.04
N VAL A 108 8.06 -13.53 4.24
CA VAL A 108 6.67 -13.70 4.72
C VAL A 108 5.98 -12.35 4.83
N ALA A 109 6.62 -11.34 5.44
CA ALA A 109 6.07 -10.00 5.56
C ALA A 109 5.80 -9.37 4.19
N ALA A 110 6.78 -9.41 3.28
CA ALA A 110 6.62 -8.89 1.91
C ALA A 110 5.46 -9.57 1.17
N THR A 111 5.39 -10.90 1.23
CA THR A 111 4.36 -11.68 0.53
C THR A 111 2.98 -11.41 1.11
N ALA A 112 2.85 -11.38 2.44
CA ALA A 112 1.58 -11.11 3.11
C ALA A 112 1.08 -9.69 2.80
N GLN A 113 1.96 -8.68 2.84
CA GLN A 113 1.61 -7.28 2.55
C GLN A 113 1.22 -7.07 1.08
N LEU A 114 1.93 -7.73 0.16
CA LEU A 114 1.59 -7.67 -1.26
C LEU A 114 0.29 -8.44 -1.56
N ALA A 115 0.09 -9.61 -0.96
CA ALA A 115 -1.13 -10.38 -1.11
C ALA A 115 -2.35 -9.61 -0.59
N TRP A 116 -2.23 -8.98 0.59
CA TRP A 116 -3.27 -8.12 1.12
C TRP A 116 -3.57 -6.94 0.19
N ALA A 117 -2.52 -6.24 -0.28
CA ALA A 117 -2.67 -5.12 -1.21
C ALA A 117 -3.35 -5.57 -2.53
N GLY A 118 -2.98 -6.74 -3.05
CA GLY A 118 -3.59 -7.34 -4.24
C GLY A 118 -5.06 -7.68 -4.05
N VAL A 119 -5.43 -8.30 -2.93
CA VAL A 119 -6.84 -8.58 -2.57
C VAL A 119 -7.61 -7.26 -2.45
N ALA A 120 -7.06 -6.28 -1.74
CA ALA A 120 -7.67 -4.96 -1.53
C ALA A 120 -7.84 -4.15 -2.82
N LEU A 121 -6.97 -4.35 -3.81
CA LEU A 121 -7.03 -3.71 -5.11
C LEU A 121 -8.00 -4.40 -6.06
N LEU A 122 -7.97 -5.73 -6.13
CA LEU A 122 -8.65 -6.51 -7.16
C LEU A 122 -10.08 -6.91 -6.78
N ARG A 123 -10.42 -6.93 -5.49
CA ARG A 123 -11.74 -7.32 -5.02
C ARG A 123 -12.54 -6.06 -4.69
N PRO A 124 -13.64 -5.78 -5.39
CA PRO A 124 -14.57 -4.72 -4.99
C PRO A 124 -15.23 -5.13 -3.68
N VAL A 125 -14.70 -4.64 -2.56
CA VAL A 125 -15.26 -4.85 -1.21
C VAL A 125 -15.88 -3.54 -0.72
N THR A 126 -17.11 -3.63 -0.21
CA THR A 126 -17.88 -2.47 0.27
C THR A 126 -18.51 -2.78 1.63
N GLY A 127 -18.79 -1.73 2.40
CA GLY A 127 -19.46 -1.85 3.71
C GLY A 127 -18.70 -2.78 4.67
N PRO A 128 -19.38 -3.69 5.40
CA PRO A 128 -18.77 -4.51 6.45
C PRO A 128 -17.57 -5.36 5.98
N ARG A 129 -17.62 -5.88 4.75
CA ARG A 129 -16.51 -6.68 4.20
C ARG A 129 -15.24 -5.86 4.00
N ALA A 130 -15.38 -4.59 3.63
CA ALA A 130 -14.26 -3.67 3.52
C ALA A 130 -13.64 -3.37 4.90
N ALA A 131 -14.48 -3.21 5.92
CA ALA A 131 -14.01 -3.05 7.30
C ALA A 131 -13.28 -4.29 7.82
N SER A 132 -13.77 -5.50 7.53
CA SER A 132 -13.05 -6.74 7.87
C SER A 132 -11.71 -6.87 7.15
N LEU A 133 -11.65 -6.52 5.86
CA LEU A 133 -10.39 -6.53 5.13
C LEU A 133 -9.41 -5.47 5.64
N ALA A 134 -9.90 -4.29 6.02
CA ALA A 134 -9.12 -3.24 6.66
C ALA A 134 -8.60 -3.69 8.04
N ALA A 135 -9.39 -4.41 8.83
CA ALA A 135 -8.96 -4.99 10.10
C ALA A 135 -7.84 -6.01 9.89
N ALA A 136 -7.96 -6.89 8.89
CA ALA A 136 -6.88 -7.81 8.53
C ALA A 136 -5.60 -7.06 8.12
N GLY A 137 -5.74 -5.97 7.35
CA GLY A 137 -4.64 -5.09 7.00
C GLY A 137 -3.99 -4.44 8.23
N LEU A 138 -4.79 -3.90 9.14
CA LEU A 138 -4.31 -3.28 10.38
C LEU A 138 -3.54 -4.28 11.25
N VAL A 139 -4.04 -5.51 11.41
CA VAL A 139 -3.35 -6.58 12.15
C VAL A 139 -2.04 -6.94 11.48
N LEU A 140 -2.02 -7.07 10.15
CA LEU A 140 -0.80 -7.37 9.39
C LEU A 140 0.26 -6.28 9.58
N GLN A 141 -0.10 -5.02 9.33
CA GLN A 141 0.84 -3.90 9.50
C GLN A 141 1.29 -3.74 10.96
N GLY A 142 0.37 -3.91 11.91
CA GLY A 142 0.65 -3.84 13.34
C GLY A 142 1.62 -4.94 13.80
N THR A 143 1.46 -6.16 13.29
CA THR A 143 2.36 -7.29 13.61
C THR A 143 3.78 -7.02 13.13
N VAL A 144 3.93 -6.53 11.89
CA VAL A 144 5.25 -6.24 11.33
C VAL A 144 5.90 -5.04 12.03
N LEU A 145 5.12 -3.98 12.34
CA LEU A 145 5.60 -2.85 13.16
C LEU A 145 6.02 -3.28 14.57
N ALA A 146 5.28 -4.20 15.20
CA ALA A 146 5.61 -4.69 16.53
C ALA A 146 6.90 -5.52 16.51
N ALA A 147 7.08 -6.37 15.50
CA ALA A 147 8.32 -7.13 15.31
C ALA A 147 9.53 -6.20 15.12
N TRP A 148 9.38 -5.16 14.28
CA TRP A 148 10.38 -4.11 14.13
C TRP A 148 10.66 -3.39 15.45
N ALA A 149 9.62 -2.92 16.15
CA ALA A 149 9.81 -2.21 17.41
C ALA A 149 10.55 -3.06 18.44
N LEU A 150 10.25 -4.37 18.51
CA LEU A 150 10.93 -5.31 19.39
C LEU A 150 12.42 -5.43 19.03
N SER A 151 12.76 -5.56 17.74
CA SER A 151 14.16 -5.65 17.30
C SER A 151 14.97 -4.38 17.60
N ARG A 152 14.32 -3.21 17.59
CA ARG A 152 14.96 -1.91 17.87
C ARG A 152 15.02 -1.54 19.35
N THR A 153 14.26 -2.19 20.22
CA THR A 153 14.18 -1.81 21.64
C THR A 153 14.75 -2.85 22.59
N VAL A 154 14.44 -4.13 22.37
CA VAL A 154 14.88 -5.23 23.22
C VAL A 154 15.89 -6.12 22.49
N GLY A 155 15.86 -6.11 21.16
CA GLY A 155 16.59 -7.06 20.31
C GLY A 155 15.77 -8.31 20.06
N LEU A 156 16.24 -9.15 19.14
CA LEU A 156 15.63 -10.43 18.80
C LEU A 156 16.46 -11.59 19.34
N PRO A 157 15.82 -12.71 19.73
CA PRO A 157 16.55 -13.91 20.11
C PRO A 157 17.52 -14.34 19.00
N GLY A 158 18.80 -14.50 19.34
CA GLY A 158 19.85 -14.86 18.40
C GLY A 158 20.56 -13.69 17.72
N LEU A 159 20.22 -12.44 18.06
CA LEU A 159 20.96 -11.24 17.66
C LEU A 159 21.59 -10.54 18.88
N GLU A 160 22.67 -9.79 18.64
CA GLU A 160 23.37 -9.04 19.67
C GLU A 160 22.64 -7.72 20.00
N GLY A 161 21.60 -7.82 20.83
CA GLY A 161 20.89 -6.66 21.38
C GLY A 161 20.03 -5.89 20.37
N PRO A 162 19.63 -4.64 20.71
CA PRO A 162 18.80 -3.81 19.84
C PRO A 162 19.53 -3.35 18.58
N GLU A 163 18.88 -3.50 17.43
CA GLU A 163 19.47 -3.12 16.15
C GLU A 163 19.32 -1.61 15.86
N PRO A 164 20.27 -0.96 15.15
CA PRO A 164 20.21 0.48 14.85
C PRO A 164 19.20 0.84 13.75
N VAL A 165 18.41 1.90 13.94
CA VAL A 165 17.41 2.33 12.94
C VAL A 165 18.08 2.90 11.68
N GLY A 166 17.87 2.23 10.55
CA GLY A 166 18.37 2.66 9.24
C GLY A 166 17.34 3.43 8.39
N PRO A 167 17.77 4.00 7.25
CA PRO A 167 16.87 4.69 6.32
C PRO A 167 15.76 3.81 5.76
N TRP A 168 16.06 2.54 5.46
CA TRP A 168 15.08 1.56 4.99
C TRP A 168 14.03 1.25 6.05
N ASP A 169 14.44 1.14 7.32
CA ASP A 169 13.52 0.96 8.45
C ASP A 169 12.54 2.13 8.55
N ALA A 170 13.06 3.36 8.55
CA ALA A 170 12.24 4.55 8.66
C ALA A 170 11.21 4.63 7.53
N ALA A 171 11.61 4.32 6.30
CA ALA A 171 10.71 4.30 5.15
C ALA A 171 9.61 3.23 5.31
N ALA A 172 9.99 1.99 5.66
CA ALA A 172 9.05 0.91 5.91
C ALA A 172 8.05 1.26 7.02
N VAL A 173 8.52 1.84 8.13
CA VAL A 173 7.68 2.27 9.25
C VAL A 173 6.70 3.35 8.81
N VAL A 174 7.14 4.36 8.07
CA VAL A 174 6.25 5.43 7.57
C VAL A 174 5.14 4.84 6.70
N TRP A 175 5.47 3.98 5.73
CA TRP A 175 4.46 3.32 4.92
C TRP A 175 3.51 2.46 5.75
N GLN A 176 4.03 1.68 6.69
CA GLN A 176 3.19 0.85 7.56
C GLN A 176 2.24 1.69 8.44
N LEU A 177 2.71 2.79 9.02
CA LEU A 177 1.88 3.70 9.81
C LEU A 177 0.78 4.35 8.97
N VAL A 178 1.12 4.79 7.75
CA VAL A 178 0.13 5.35 6.82
C VAL A 178 -0.92 4.30 6.42
N ALA A 179 -0.50 3.06 6.13
CA ALA A 179 -1.42 1.96 5.85
C ALA A 179 -2.32 1.64 7.05
N SER A 180 -1.76 1.56 8.25
CA SER A 180 -2.50 1.33 9.49
C SER A 180 -3.52 2.43 9.76
N ALA A 181 -3.13 3.70 9.62
CA ALA A 181 -4.03 4.83 9.82
C ALA A 181 -5.20 4.82 8.82
N ALA A 182 -4.92 4.52 7.55
CA ALA A 182 -5.94 4.39 6.52
C ALA A 182 -6.89 3.21 6.78
N CYS A 183 -6.35 2.04 7.20
CA CYS A 183 -7.17 0.90 7.61
C CYS A 183 -8.05 1.21 8.82
N LEU A 184 -7.49 1.85 9.86
CA LEU A 184 -8.24 2.26 11.04
C LEU A 184 -9.38 3.21 10.68
N TRP A 185 -9.14 4.15 9.77
CA TRP A 185 -10.17 5.04 9.28
C TRP A 185 -11.30 4.29 8.56
N VAL A 186 -10.97 3.32 7.69
CA VAL A 186 -11.98 2.51 7.00
C VAL A 186 -12.83 1.70 7.99
N ILE A 187 -12.22 1.17 9.05
CA ILE A 187 -12.94 0.47 10.11
C ILE A 187 -13.88 1.44 10.83
N ALA A 188 -13.37 2.60 11.26
CA ALA A 188 -14.15 3.62 11.98
C ALA A 188 -15.30 4.19 11.14
N ALA A 189 -15.12 4.27 9.82
CA ALA A 189 -16.15 4.71 8.87
C ALA A 189 -17.21 3.63 8.56
N GLY A 190 -17.06 2.40 9.08
CA GLY A 190 -17.96 1.28 8.79
C GLY A 190 -17.78 0.67 7.39
N GLY A 191 -16.61 0.89 6.77
CA GLY A 191 -16.24 0.37 5.46
C GLY A 191 -16.08 1.44 4.37
N VAL A 192 -15.88 0.96 3.14
CA VAL A 192 -15.75 1.82 1.95
C VAL A 192 -17.10 1.93 1.26
N ARG A 193 -17.49 3.17 0.91
CA ARG A 193 -18.68 3.44 0.09
C ARG A 193 -18.32 3.38 -1.39
N PRO A 194 -19.15 2.79 -2.26
CA PRO A 194 -18.94 2.80 -3.70
C PRO A 194 -18.78 4.23 -4.22
N LEU A 195 -17.76 4.49 -5.05
CA LEU A 195 -17.69 5.72 -5.83
C LEU A 195 -18.74 5.68 -6.93
N ALA A 196 -19.54 6.75 -7.05
CA ALA A 196 -20.56 6.88 -8.09
C ALA A 196 -19.98 7.06 -9.51
N SER A 197 -18.67 7.26 -9.67
CA SER A 197 -18.00 7.42 -10.96
C SER A 197 -16.70 6.62 -11.01
N GLY A 198 -16.52 5.89 -12.11
CA GLY A 198 -15.43 4.95 -12.33
C GLY A 198 -14.02 5.48 -12.06
N THR A 199 -13.23 4.61 -11.43
CA THR A 199 -11.75 4.44 -11.50
C THR A 199 -10.81 5.62 -11.33
N ALA A 200 -11.27 6.87 -11.22
CA ALA A 200 -10.39 8.00 -10.97
C ALA A 200 -9.91 7.96 -9.51
N TRP A 201 -8.70 7.43 -9.32
CA TRP A 201 -8.01 7.51 -8.04
C TRP A 201 -7.92 8.97 -7.61
N HIS A 202 -8.11 9.22 -6.31
CA HIS A 202 -7.92 10.56 -5.77
C HIS A 202 -6.50 11.05 -6.09
N ARG A 203 -6.34 12.31 -6.54
CA ARG A 203 -5.03 12.87 -6.92
C ARG A 203 -3.97 12.68 -5.84
N GLY A 204 -4.37 12.77 -4.56
CA GLY A 204 -3.49 12.51 -3.43
C GLY A 204 -2.96 11.07 -3.37
N ALA A 205 -3.79 10.07 -3.71
CA ALA A 205 -3.35 8.67 -3.78
C ALA A 205 -2.40 8.43 -4.96
N VAL A 206 -2.65 9.07 -6.11
CA VAL A 206 -1.75 9.02 -7.28
C VAL A 206 -0.41 9.67 -6.95
N ALA A 207 -0.43 10.85 -6.32
CA ALA A 207 0.78 11.53 -5.86
C ALA A 207 1.55 10.67 -4.84
N TRP A 208 0.85 10.05 -3.89
CA TRP A 208 1.45 9.15 -2.90
C TRP A 208 2.08 7.91 -3.55
N ALA A 209 1.42 7.32 -4.55
CA ALA A 209 1.99 6.25 -5.36
C ALA A 209 3.25 6.69 -6.10
N GLY A 210 3.22 7.84 -6.77
CA GLY A 210 4.38 8.41 -7.44
C GLY A 210 5.55 8.66 -6.48
N LEU A 211 5.28 9.29 -5.33
CA LEU A 211 6.27 9.50 -4.28
C LEU A 211 6.85 8.18 -3.75
N SER A 212 6.00 7.17 -3.57
CA SER A 212 6.44 5.88 -3.06
C SER A 212 7.36 5.15 -4.05
N VAL A 213 7.03 5.22 -5.35
CA VAL A 213 7.88 4.71 -6.43
C VAL A 213 9.21 5.45 -6.50
N LEU A 214 9.23 6.77 -6.31
CA LEU A 214 10.46 7.57 -6.33
C LEU A 214 11.32 7.39 -5.07
N ALA A 215 10.70 7.07 -3.93
CA ALA A 215 11.42 6.85 -2.67
C ALA A 215 12.31 5.60 -2.72
N LEU A 216 11.85 4.51 -3.35
CA LEU A 216 12.63 3.27 -3.45
C LEU A 216 14.01 3.44 -4.13
N PRO A 217 14.13 4.00 -5.34
CA PRO A 217 15.43 4.24 -5.96
C PRO A 217 16.25 5.28 -5.18
N LEU A 218 15.61 6.26 -4.54
CA LEU A 218 16.32 7.21 -3.68
C LEU A 218 16.95 6.50 -2.47
N LEU A 219 16.27 5.55 -1.84
CA LEU A 219 16.82 4.72 -0.76
C LEU A 219 18.01 3.90 -1.24
N VAL A 220 17.94 3.33 -2.44
CA VAL A 220 19.08 2.63 -3.07
C VAL A 220 20.25 3.60 -3.25
N LEU A 221 20.03 4.78 -3.82
CA LEU A 221 21.08 5.78 -4.03
C LEU A 221 21.70 6.25 -2.72
N VAL A 222 20.89 6.48 -1.67
CA VAL A 222 21.38 6.83 -0.34
C VAL A 222 22.28 5.71 0.18
N THR A 223 21.84 4.45 0.10
CA THR A 223 22.61 3.28 0.57
C THR A 223 23.95 3.16 -0.15
N VAL A 224 23.97 3.34 -1.47
CA VAL A 224 25.21 3.30 -2.28
C VAL A 224 26.14 4.46 -1.89
N ARG A 225 25.60 5.66 -1.68
CA ARG A 225 26.38 6.87 -1.37
C ARG A 225 26.93 6.87 0.07
N THR A 226 26.20 6.27 1.01
CA THR A 226 26.67 6.10 2.40
C THR A 226 27.63 4.92 2.56
N GLY A 227 27.89 4.16 1.47
CA GLY A 227 28.80 3.01 1.43
C GLY A 227 28.05 1.70 1.58
N GLY A 228 28.10 0.75 0.64
CA GLY A 228 29.38 0.19 0.21
C GLY A 228 30.21 -0.42 1.36
N GLY A 229 29.66 -0.49 2.58
CA GLY A 229 30.29 -1.01 3.79
C GLY A 229 29.31 -1.85 4.60
N ALA A 230 28.65 -2.80 3.93
CA ALA A 230 28.33 -4.07 4.58
C ALA A 230 29.61 -4.90 4.59
#